data_AF-W5YW55-F1
#
_entry.id   AF-W5YW55-F1
#
_cell.length_a   1.000
_cell.length_b   1.000
_cell.length_c   1.000
_cell.angle_alpha   90.00
_cell.angle_beta   90.00
_cell.angle_gamma   90.00
#
_symmetry.space_group_name_H-M   'P 1'
#
loop_
_entity.id
_entity.type
_entity.pdbx_description
1 polymer ?
#
loop_
_entity_poly.entity_id
_entity_poly.type
_entity_poly.pdbx_seq_one_letter_code
_entity_poly.pdbx_strand_id
1 'polypeptide(L)'
;MSTDRTGLESIVQEGSAFETIQRRLVDQGEQLRERVSGLNKAREDIFGSAGMSVLGRARARTESNAVARDVVRLGDKLLFGFNLQLGLRKTLAIEDVFRLYHLNDGDSGFEMTEAAIDGSFLSNDRFATDFRELQQYYNTATLSQLVILKGMLLMAFRIGDKLDDLRVFRWELKPDGEVSRYIDNVVSGILPIRIVSVFRGKPWVATARFKAVHRI
;
A
#
# COMPACT_ATOMS: atom_id res chain seq x y z
N MET A 1 -38.73 16.14 60.02
CA MET A 1 -38.77 14.99 59.08
C MET A 1 -38.78 15.49 57.63
N SER A 2 -37.71 16.17 57.13
CA SER A 2 -37.72 16.70 55.74
C SER A 2 -36.42 16.49 54.95
N THR A 3 -35.34 16.01 55.56
CA THR A 3 -34.01 15.93 54.92
C THR A 3 -33.82 14.67 54.07
N ASP A 4 -34.61 13.62 54.32
CA ASP A 4 -34.46 12.30 53.67
C ASP A 4 -35.05 12.26 52.24
N ARG A 5 -36.02 13.13 51.95
CA ARG A 5 -36.72 13.17 50.65
C ARG A 5 -35.87 13.78 49.54
N THR A 6 -35.03 14.75 49.89
CA THR A 6 -34.16 15.47 48.94
C THR A 6 -33.00 14.61 48.45
N GLY A 7 -32.47 13.71 49.29
CA GLY A 7 -31.41 12.77 48.91
C GLY A 7 -31.91 11.64 47.99
N LEU A 8 -33.13 11.16 48.18
CA LEU A 8 -33.75 10.22 47.24
C LEU A 8 -34.02 10.86 45.88
N GLU A 9 -34.53 12.11 45.86
CA GLU A 9 -34.81 12.85 44.64
C GLU A 9 -33.53 13.09 43.81
N SER A 10 -32.38 13.36 44.44
CA SER A 10 -31.10 13.54 43.74
C SER A 10 -30.54 12.23 43.16
N ILE A 11 -30.63 11.12 43.89
CA ILE A 11 -30.18 9.79 43.43
C ILE A 11 -31.04 9.31 42.24
N VAL A 12 -32.35 9.57 42.27
CA VAL A 12 -33.25 9.25 41.16
C VAL A 12 -32.97 10.14 39.94
N GLN A 13 -32.66 11.42 40.13
CA GLN A 13 -32.26 12.30 39.03
C GLN A 13 -30.91 11.91 38.41
N GLU A 14 -29.91 11.52 39.21
CA GLU A 14 -28.62 11.05 38.72
C GLU A 14 -28.74 9.71 37.98
N GLY A 15 -29.54 8.77 38.49
CA GLY A 15 -29.86 7.51 37.81
C GLY A 15 -30.57 7.73 36.47
N SER A 16 -31.54 8.66 36.43
CA SER A 16 -32.25 9.04 35.20
C SER A 16 -31.33 9.75 34.19
N ALA A 17 -30.38 10.55 34.66
CA ALA A 17 -29.41 11.23 33.80
C ALA A 17 -28.40 10.24 33.20
N PHE A 18 -27.92 9.29 34.00
CA PHE A 18 -27.04 8.21 33.55
C PHE A 18 -27.73 7.33 32.50
N GLU A 19 -28.96 6.88 32.75
CA GLU A 19 -29.74 6.09 31.78
C GLU A 19 -29.97 6.85 30.46
N THR A 20 -30.18 8.17 30.54
CA THR A 20 -30.36 9.01 29.35
C THR A 20 -29.08 9.10 28.52
N ILE A 21 -27.92 9.27 29.18
CA ILE A 21 -26.62 9.31 28.51
C ILE A 21 -26.29 7.93 27.90
N GLN A 22 -26.54 6.85 28.65
CA GLN A 22 -26.35 5.49 28.18
C GLN A 22 -27.19 5.20 26.93
N ARG A 23 -28.47 5.58 26.93
CA ARG A 23 -29.35 5.44 25.76
C ARG A 23 -28.82 6.21 24.55
N ARG A 24 -28.40 7.46 24.75
CA ARG A 24 -27.82 8.28 23.67
C ARG A 24 -26.52 7.69 23.09
N LEU A 25 -25.66 7.13 23.94
CA LEU A 25 -24.43 6.48 23.49
C LEU A 25 -24.72 5.21 22.69
N VAL A 26 -25.73 4.43 23.08
CA VAL A 26 -26.19 3.26 22.32
C VAL A 26 -26.75 3.70 20.96
N ASP A 27 -27.65 4.69 20.92
CA ASP A 27 -28.22 5.20 19.67
C ASP A 27 -27.14 5.73 18.72
N GLN A 28 -26.15 6.47 19.24
CA GLN A 28 -25.01 6.95 18.44
C GLN A 28 -24.14 5.80 17.93
N GLY A 29 -23.95 4.76 18.74
CA GLY A 29 -23.23 3.55 18.36
C GLY A 29 -23.91 2.80 17.21
N GLU A 30 -25.24 2.69 17.26
CA GLU A 30 -26.04 2.09 16.18
C GLU A 30 -25.97 2.89 14.89
N GLN A 31 -26.15 4.22 14.96
CA GLN A 31 -26.03 5.09 13.79
C GLN A 31 -24.64 5.04 13.15
N LEU A 32 -23.57 4.97 13.95
CA LEU A 32 -22.22 4.81 13.44
C LEU A 32 -22.05 3.45 12.76
N ARG A 33 -22.54 2.38 13.38
CA ARG A 33 -22.47 1.01 12.83
C ARG A 33 -23.16 0.92 11.48
N GLU A 34 -24.32 1.54 11.35
CA GLU A 34 -25.09 1.58 10.10
C GLU A 34 -24.34 2.33 8.99
N ARG A 35 -23.77 3.51 9.30
CA ARG A 35 -22.93 4.28 8.35
C ARG A 35 -21.69 3.51 7.91
N VAL A 36 -21.01 2.85 8.86
CA VAL A 36 -19.82 2.02 8.56
C VAL A 36 -20.20 0.81 7.71
N SER A 37 -21.33 0.17 8.00
CA SER A 37 -21.84 -0.96 7.21
C SER A 37 -22.21 -0.53 5.80
N GLY A 38 -22.88 0.62 5.63
CA GLY A 38 -23.21 1.19 4.32
C GLY A 38 -21.96 1.55 3.51
N LEU A 39 -20.94 2.15 4.15
CA LEU A 39 -19.66 2.43 3.51
C LEU A 39 -18.94 1.15 3.10
N ASN A 40 -18.93 0.12 3.96
CA ASN A 40 -18.34 -1.18 3.63
C ASN A 40 -19.08 -1.85 2.47
N LYS A 41 -20.41 -1.78 2.42
CA LYS A 41 -21.19 -2.33 1.32
C LYS A 41 -20.91 -1.60 0.02
N ALA A 42 -20.90 -0.26 0.03
CA ALA A 42 -20.50 0.52 -1.14
C ALA A 42 -19.06 0.20 -1.58
N ARG A 43 -18.16 -0.05 -0.63
CA ARG A 43 -16.80 -0.52 -0.91
C ARG A 43 -16.80 -1.94 -1.50
N GLU A 44 -17.59 -2.87 -0.98
CA GLU A 44 -17.75 -4.21 -1.55
C GLU A 44 -18.40 -4.18 -2.94
N ASP A 45 -19.32 -3.27 -3.21
CA ASP A 45 -19.91 -3.14 -4.55
C ASP A 45 -18.90 -2.57 -5.55
N ILE A 46 -18.09 -1.58 -5.12
CA ILE A 46 -17.06 -0.94 -5.95
C ILE A 46 -15.82 -1.84 -6.13
N PHE A 47 -15.42 -2.58 -5.09
CA PHE A 47 -14.15 -3.33 -5.05
C PHE A 47 -14.31 -4.85 -4.94
N GLY A 48 -15.47 -5.35 -4.50
CA GLY A 48 -15.75 -6.77 -4.24
C GLY A 48 -16.22 -7.55 -5.47
N SER A 49 -16.46 -6.89 -6.60
CA SER A 49 -16.68 -7.55 -7.90
C SER A 49 -15.40 -7.80 -8.70
N ALA A 50 -14.23 -7.41 -8.19
CA ALA A 50 -12.95 -7.84 -8.75
C ALA A 50 -12.70 -9.31 -8.39
N GLY A 51 -13.40 -10.21 -9.09
CA GLY A 51 -13.08 -11.63 -9.11
C GLY A 51 -11.60 -11.77 -9.47
N MET A 52 -10.75 -12.00 -8.48
CA MET A 52 -9.33 -12.18 -8.68
C MET A 52 -9.10 -13.59 -9.21
N SER A 53 -9.39 -13.80 -10.50
CA SER A 53 -8.95 -15.00 -11.20
C SER A 53 -7.48 -14.83 -11.56
N VAL A 54 -6.66 -15.82 -11.22
CA VAL A 54 -5.26 -15.87 -11.66
C VAL A 54 -5.28 -16.08 -13.17
N LEU A 55 -5.17 -14.98 -13.93
CA LEU A 55 -5.15 -15.00 -15.40
C LEU A 55 -3.83 -15.58 -15.96
N GLY A 56 -2.78 -15.63 -15.14
CA GLY A 56 -1.49 -16.21 -15.51
C GLY A 56 -0.53 -16.29 -14.33
N ARG A 57 0.49 -17.14 -14.46
CA ARG A 57 1.59 -17.27 -13.49
C ARG A 57 2.90 -16.98 -14.19
N ALA A 58 3.44 -15.78 -13.98
CA ALA A 58 4.78 -15.45 -14.44
C ALA A 58 5.77 -15.55 -13.28
N ARG A 59 6.98 -16.09 -13.54
CA ARG A 59 8.06 -16.20 -12.54
C ARG A 59 9.12 -15.15 -12.84
N ALA A 60 9.16 -14.09 -12.05
CA ALA A 60 10.34 -13.22 -12.01
C ALA A 60 11.44 -13.92 -11.21
N ARG A 61 12.55 -14.28 -11.85
CA ARG A 61 13.75 -14.79 -11.14
C ARG A 61 14.57 -13.59 -10.70
N THR A 62 14.62 -13.29 -9.41
CA THR A 62 15.53 -12.29 -8.87
C THR A 62 16.80 -12.97 -8.38
N GLU A 63 17.96 -12.48 -8.83
CA GLU A 63 19.24 -12.87 -8.27
C GLU A 63 19.46 -12.09 -6.97
N SER A 64 19.72 -12.80 -5.86
CA SER A 64 19.86 -12.28 -4.49
C SER A 64 18.55 -12.09 -3.69
N ASN A 65 18.70 -11.98 -2.37
CA ASN A 65 17.70 -12.00 -1.28
C ASN A 65 16.71 -10.81 -1.32
N ALA A 66 16.04 -10.63 -2.45
CA ALA A 66 15.05 -9.61 -2.72
C ALA A 66 13.65 -10.19 -2.51
N VAL A 67 12.85 -9.54 -1.66
CA VAL A 67 11.46 -9.91 -1.42
C VAL A 67 10.57 -8.99 -2.25
N ALA A 68 9.79 -9.58 -3.16
CA ALA A 68 8.78 -8.86 -3.93
C ALA A 68 7.82 -8.15 -2.97
N ARG A 69 7.67 -6.84 -3.15
CA ARG A 69 6.90 -5.99 -2.25
C ARG A 69 5.59 -5.55 -2.85
N ASP A 70 5.62 -5.02 -4.07
CA ASP A 70 4.45 -4.46 -4.73
C ASP A 70 4.61 -4.42 -6.26
N VAL A 71 3.51 -4.24 -6.98
CA VAL A 71 3.50 -4.12 -8.43
C VAL A 71 2.37 -3.19 -8.90
N VAL A 72 2.67 -2.35 -9.89
CA VAL A 72 1.69 -1.48 -10.56
C VAL A 72 1.86 -1.54 -12.07
N ARG A 73 0.76 -1.37 -12.80
CA ARG A 73 0.75 -1.28 -14.26
C ARG A 73 0.84 0.18 -14.70
N LEU A 74 1.75 0.47 -15.62
CA LEU A 74 2.01 1.79 -16.20
C LEU A 74 1.93 1.65 -17.73
N GLY A 75 0.76 1.93 -18.30
CA GLY A 75 0.50 1.70 -19.73
C GLY A 75 0.68 0.22 -20.10
N ASP A 76 1.66 -0.04 -20.97
CA ASP A 76 2.08 -1.36 -21.45
C ASP A 76 3.14 -2.05 -20.55
N LYS A 77 3.59 -1.37 -19.49
CA LYS A 77 4.64 -1.87 -18.58
C LYS A 77 4.09 -2.23 -17.21
N LEU A 78 4.80 -3.13 -16.54
CA LEU A 78 4.66 -3.44 -15.12
C LEU A 78 5.90 -2.93 -14.38
N LEU A 79 5.68 -2.12 -13.35
CA LEU A 79 6.70 -1.74 -12.38
C LEU A 79 6.59 -2.65 -11.17
N PHE A 80 7.61 -3.47 -10.95
CA PHE A 80 7.77 -4.26 -9.74
C PHE A 80 8.68 -3.57 -8.76
N GLY A 81 8.29 -3.61 -7.49
CA GLY A 81 9.05 -3.12 -6.35
C GLY A 81 9.52 -4.25 -5.45
N PHE A 82 10.76 -4.17 -4.98
CA PHE A 82 11.42 -5.16 -4.15
C PHE A 82 12.05 -4.51 -2.92
N ASN A 83 12.15 -5.27 -1.83
CA ASN A 83 13.00 -4.93 -0.71
C ASN A 83 14.18 -5.90 -0.68
N LEU A 84 15.40 -5.35 -0.73
CA LEU A 84 16.63 -6.11 -0.60
C LEU A 84 17.10 -6.10 0.86
N GLN A 85 17.44 -7.26 1.41
CA GLN A 85 18.21 -7.30 2.65
C GLN A 85 19.65 -6.92 2.35
N LEU A 86 20.01 -5.69 2.72
CA LEU A 86 21.36 -5.17 2.65
C LEU A 86 22.29 -6.06 3.49
N GLY A 87 23.11 -6.87 2.81
CA GLY A 87 24.19 -7.63 3.44
C GLY A 87 25.36 -6.71 3.78
N LEU A 88 26.48 -6.87 3.06
CA LEU A 88 27.67 -6.00 3.22
C LEU A 88 27.57 -4.65 2.48
N ARG A 89 26.56 -4.47 1.61
CA ARG A 89 26.35 -3.22 0.88
C ARG A 89 25.69 -2.19 1.80
N LYS A 90 26.12 -0.93 1.69
CA LYS A 90 25.62 0.18 2.52
C LYS A 90 24.46 0.96 1.89
N THR A 91 24.25 0.83 0.58
CA THR A 91 23.32 1.66 -0.19
C THR A 91 22.66 0.82 -1.26
N LEU A 92 21.35 1.04 -1.47
CA LEU A 92 20.59 0.44 -2.56
C LEU A 92 20.68 1.30 -3.81
N ALA A 93 20.81 0.66 -4.97
CA ALA A 93 20.61 1.29 -6.26
C ALA A 93 19.11 1.23 -6.65
N ILE A 94 18.71 2.02 -7.66
CA ILE A 94 17.32 2.02 -8.16
C ILE A 94 16.97 0.63 -8.72
N GLU A 95 17.93 -0.01 -9.40
CA GLU A 95 17.84 -1.32 -10.03
C GLU A 95 17.75 -2.48 -9.03
N ASP A 96 18.15 -2.24 -7.78
CA ASP A 96 17.97 -3.18 -6.67
C ASP A 96 16.53 -3.17 -6.14
N VAL A 97 15.83 -2.03 -6.25
CA VAL A 97 14.48 -1.82 -5.69
C VAL A 97 13.41 -1.95 -6.75
N PHE A 98 13.69 -1.55 -7.99
CA PHE A 98 12.71 -1.50 -9.06
C PHE A 98 13.13 -2.35 -10.25
N ARG A 99 12.14 -3.00 -10.86
CA ARG A 99 12.29 -3.68 -12.15
C ARG A 99 11.10 -3.34 -13.03
N LEU A 100 11.35 -3.13 -14.32
CA LEU A 100 10.33 -2.90 -15.31
C LEU A 100 10.17 -4.14 -16.17
N TYR A 101 8.94 -4.44 -16.57
CA TYR A 101 8.64 -5.51 -17.51
C TYR A 101 7.66 -4.98 -18.55
N HIS A 102 7.83 -5.38 -19.81
CA HIS A 102 6.75 -5.26 -20.80
C HIS A 102 5.71 -6.33 -20.55
N LEU A 103 4.44 -5.94 -20.68
CA LEU A 103 3.32 -6.86 -20.66
C LEU A 103 2.96 -7.22 -22.09
N ASN A 104 3.29 -8.44 -22.51
CA ASN A 104 2.89 -8.95 -23.81
C ASN A 104 1.61 -9.78 -23.62
N ASP A 105 0.48 -9.29 -24.15
CA ASP A 105 -0.73 -10.09 -24.32
C ASP A 105 -0.54 -11.00 -25.53
N GLY A 106 -0.09 -12.23 -25.28
CA GLY A 106 -0.02 -13.29 -26.30
C GLY A 106 -1.17 -14.29 -26.16
N ASP A 107 -1.57 -14.91 -27.28
CA ASP A 107 -2.63 -15.94 -27.33
C ASP A 107 -2.38 -17.15 -26.42
N SER A 108 -1.11 -17.37 -26.02
CA SER A 108 -0.66 -18.49 -25.19
C SER A 108 -0.48 -18.15 -23.69
N GLY A 109 -0.80 -16.92 -23.29
CA GLY A 109 -0.77 -16.44 -21.90
C GLY A 109 0.05 -15.17 -21.70
N PHE A 110 0.04 -14.65 -20.46
CA PHE A 110 0.80 -13.45 -20.09
C PHE A 110 2.30 -13.75 -20.05
N GLU A 111 3.02 -13.25 -21.06
CA GLU A 111 4.48 -13.28 -21.09
C GLU A 111 5.03 -11.92 -20.64
N MET A 112 6.00 -11.94 -19.73
CA MET A 112 6.64 -10.74 -19.21
C MET A 112 8.11 -10.77 -19.59
N THR A 113 8.55 -9.76 -20.34
CA THR A 113 9.96 -9.57 -20.68
C THR A 113 10.51 -8.39 -19.92
N GLU A 114 11.67 -8.55 -19.28
CA GLU A 114 12.30 -7.45 -18.53
C GLU A 114 12.61 -6.28 -19.48
N ALA A 115 12.20 -5.09 -19.07
CA ALA A 115 12.44 -3.84 -19.78
C ALA A 115 13.64 -3.13 -19.16
N ALA A 116 14.44 -2.47 -19.98
CA ALA A 116 15.58 -1.70 -19.51
C ALA A 116 15.11 -0.52 -18.61
N ILE A 117 15.84 -0.31 -17.52
CA ILE A 117 15.69 0.89 -16.67
C ILE A 117 16.31 2.10 -17.36
N ASP A 118 17.40 1.89 -18.09
CA ASP A 118 18.03 2.93 -18.89
C ASP A 118 17.06 3.44 -19.97
N GLY A 119 17.00 4.76 -20.13
CA GLY A 119 16.02 5.43 -21.01
C GLY A 119 14.56 5.38 -20.53
N SER A 120 14.28 4.86 -19.33
CA SER A 120 12.94 4.87 -18.74
C SER A 120 12.74 6.05 -17.79
N PHE A 121 11.52 6.23 -17.28
CA PHE A 121 11.27 7.27 -16.28
C PHE A 121 12.11 7.10 -15.00
N LEU A 122 12.52 5.87 -14.66
CA LEU A 122 13.36 5.57 -13.50
C LEU A 122 14.79 6.12 -13.64
N SER A 123 15.26 6.40 -14.87
CA SER A 123 16.56 7.03 -15.11
C SER A 123 16.51 8.56 -15.04
N ASN A 124 15.42 9.15 -14.50
CA ASN A 124 15.32 10.59 -14.30
C ASN A 124 16.35 11.07 -13.25
N ASP A 125 17.22 12.03 -13.63
CA ASP A 125 18.32 12.51 -12.78
C ASP A 125 17.86 13.09 -11.44
N ARG A 126 16.74 13.82 -11.43
CA ARG A 126 16.20 14.43 -10.22
C ARG A 126 15.68 13.36 -9.27
N PHE A 127 14.97 12.37 -9.80
CA PHE A 127 14.57 11.20 -9.01
C PHE A 127 15.78 10.43 -8.48
N ALA A 128 16.80 10.19 -9.30
CA ALA A 128 18.01 9.47 -8.87
C ALA A 128 18.77 10.20 -7.75
N THR A 129 18.78 11.53 -7.81
CA THR A 129 19.35 12.37 -6.75
C THR A 129 18.53 12.26 -5.46
N ASP A 130 17.22 12.48 -5.53
CA ASP A 130 16.32 12.39 -4.37
C ASP A 130 16.32 10.98 -3.75
N PHE A 131 16.43 9.93 -4.57
CA PHE A 131 16.53 8.55 -4.11
C PHE A 131 17.84 8.28 -3.38
N ARG A 132 18.96 8.81 -3.89
CA ARG A 132 20.27 8.71 -3.23
C ARG A 132 20.26 9.42 -1.87
N GLU A 133 19.66 10.61 -1.80
CA GLU A 133 19.48 11.34 -0.54
C GLU A 133 18.65 10.54 0.45
N LEU A 134 17.52 9.96 0.02
CA LEU A 134 16.72 9.07 0.87
C LEU A 134 17.58 7.95 1.48
N GLN A 135 18.38 7.27 0.66
CA GLN A 135 19.24 6.18 1.13
C GLN A 135 20.38 6.67 2.05
N GLN A 136 20.89 7.88 1.83
CA GLN A 136 21.93 8.47 2.66
C GLN A 136 21.43 8.86 4.06
N TYR A 137 20.25 9.48 4.13
CA TYR A 137 19.66 9.93 5.41
C TYR A 137 18.91 8.81 6.15
N TYR A 138 18.32 7.87 5.41
CA TYR A 138 17.48 6.79 5.94
C TYR A 138 17.94 5.45 5.36
N ASN A 139 19.07 4.94 5.85
CA ASN A 139 19.67 3.68 5.35
C ASN A 139 18.81 2.42 5.59
N THR A 140 17.80 2.50 6.46
CA THR A 140 16.81 1.45 6.71
C THR A 140 15.53 1.66 5.89
N ALA A 141 15.51 2.64 4.98
CA ALA A 141 14.33 2.94 4.18
C ALA A 141 13.95 1.73 3.32
N THR A 142 12.69 1.30 3.46
CA THR A 142 12.16 0.15 2.74
C THR A 142 10.96 0.57 1.91
N LEU A 143 10.84 0.01 0.71
CA LEU A 143 9.66 0.20 -0.11
C LEU A 143 8.44 -0.34 0.65
N SER A 144 7.45 0.51 0.86
CA SER A 144 6.21 0.18 1.54
C SER A 144 5.11 -0.16 0.54
N GLN A 145 4.93 0.68 -0.49
CA GLN A 145 3.85 0.54 -1.46
C GLN A 145 4.17 1.26 -2.79
N LEU A 146 3.61 0.72 -3.88
CA LEU A 146 3.42 1.39 -5.17
C LEU A 146 1.92 1.59 -5.38
N VAL A 147 1.50 2.82 -5.67
CA VAL A 147 0.06 3.09 -5.86
C VAL A 147 -0.17 4.10 -6.96
N ILE A 148 -1.19 3.84 -7.79
CA ILE A 148 -1.70 4.81 -8.74
C ILE A 148 -2.94 5.45 -8.14
N LEU A 149 -2.94 6.78 -8.07
CA LEU A 149 -4.05 7.53 -7.52
C LEU A 149 -4.17 8.89 -8.21
N LYS A 150 -5.38 9.19 -8.71
CA LYS A 150 -5.71 10.47 -9.35
C LYS A 150 -4.71 10.87 -10.45
N GLY A 151 -4.35 9.91 -11.32
CA GLY A 151 -3.39 10.16 -12.41
C GLY A 151 -1.94 10.35 -11.95
N MET A 152 -1.60 9.93 -10.73
CA MET A 152 -0.22 9.95 -10.25
C MET A 152 0.23 8.55 -9.87
N LEU A 153 1.49 8.24 -10.14
CA LEU A 153 2.20 7.12 -9.53
C LEU A 153 2.90 7.64 -8.26
N LEU A 154 2.62 6.98 -7.14
CA LEU A 154 3.22 7.26 -5.85
C LEU A 154 4.07 6.06 -5.43
N MET A 155 5.35 6.32 -5.14
CA MET A 155 6.26 5.32 -4.60
C MET A 155 6.55 5.66 -3.14
N ALA A 156 5.98 4.88 -2.22
CA ALA A 156 6.05 5.17 -0.79
C ALA A 156 7.13 4.31 -0.13
N PHE A 157 8.10 4.95 0.51
CA PHE A 157 9.16 4.35 1.31
C PHE A 157 8.92 4.64 2.77
N ARG A 158 8.98 3.62 3.61
CA ARG A 158 8.98 3.80 5.07
C ARG A 158 10.38 4.17 5.52
N ILE A 159 10.50 5.29 6.22
CA ILE A 159 11.77 5.89 6.65
C ILE A 159 12.02 5.81 8.16
N GLY A 160 11.01 5.40 8.94
CA GLY A 160 11.13 5.17 10.37
C GLY A 160 10.20 4.08 10.89
N ASP A 161 10.11 3.96 12.21
CA ASP A 161 9.39 2.86 12.87
C ASP A 161 7.87 3.03 12.83
N LYS A 162 7.39 4.27 12.70
CA LYS A 162 5.96 4.56 12.63
C LYS A 162 5.42 4.26 11.24
N LEU A 163 4.19 3.77 11.17
CA LEU A 163 3.55 3.37 9.91
C LEU A 163 3.29 4.55 8.96
N ASP A 164 3.17 5.74 9.51
CA ASP A 164 2.94 7.02 8.82
C ASP A 164 4.24 7.75 8.46
N ASP A 165 5.39 7.24 8.90
CA ASP A 165 6.70 7.81 8.57
C ASP A 165 7.12 7.34 7.16
N LEU A 166 6.49 7.98 6.17
CA LEU A 166 6.62 7.65 4.76
C LEU A 166 7.21 8.82 3.97
N ARG A 167 8.24 8.53 3.17
CA ARG A 167 8.71 9.36 2.07
C ARG A 167 8.00 8.91 0.79
N VAL A 168 7.35 9.82 0.08
CA VAL A 168 6.59 9.51 -1.13
C VAL A 168 7.18 10.24 -2.32
N PHE A 169 7.66 9.49 -3.31
CA PHE A 169 8.05 10.02 -4.62
C PHE A 169 6.83 10.09 -5.52
N ARG A 170 6.64 11.22 -6.19
CA ARG A 170 5.45 11.49 -6.98
C ARG A 170 5.79 11.66 -8.45
N TRP A 171 5.02 10.96 -9.27
CA TRP A 171 5.12 10.99 -10.71
C TRP A 171 3.75 11.31 -11.28
N GLU A 172 3.71 12.20 -12.26
CA GLU A 172 2.51 12.45 -13.05
C GLU A 172 2.37 11.37 -14.12
N LEU A 173 1.16 10.86 -14.31
CA LEU A 173 0.82 9.93 -15.38
C LEU A 173 0.04 10.66 -16.46
N LYS A 174 0.25 10.24 -17.71
CA LYS A 174 -0.61 10.57 -18.84
C LYS A 174 -1.94 9.83 -18.74
N PRO A 175 -2.98 10.22 -19.52
CA PRO A 175 -4.25 9.51 -19.57
C PRO A 175 -4.16 8.04 -20.01
N ASP A 176 -3.12 7.69 -20.78
CA ASP A 176 -2.82 6.31 -21.21
C ASP A 176 -2.14 5.45 -20.12
N GLY A 177 -1.81 6.05 -18.97
CA GLY A 177 -1.15 5.39 -17.85
C GLY A 177 0.38 5.38 -17.92
N GLU A 178 0.99 5.93 -18.96
CA GLU A 178 2.43 6.12 -19.03
C GLU A 178 2.91 7.21 -18.06
N VAL A 179 4.15 7.10 -17.59
CA VAL A 179 4.76 8.13 -16.75
C VAL A 179 5.13 9.34 -17.60
N SER A 180 4.61 10.50 -17.24
CA SER A 180 4.84 11.79 -17.90
C SER A 180 6.09 12.47 -17.34
N ARG A 181 6.09 12.80 -16.04
CA ARG A 181 7.18 13.55 -15.39
C ARG A 181 7.30 13.24 -13.91
N TYR A 182 8.52 13.37 -13.40
CA TYR A 182 8.77 13.42 -11.96
C TYR A 182 8.34 14.77 -11.38
N ILE A 183 7.61 14.75 -10.26
CA ILE A 183 7.11 15.95 -9.60
C ILE A 183 8.09 16.36 -8.48
N ASP A 184 8.16 15.54 -7.42
CA ASP A 184 8.98 15.74 -6.23
C ASP A 184 8.92 14.51 -5.30
N ASN A 185 9.56 14.65 -4.13
CA ASN A 185 9.33 13.79 -2.98
C ASN A 185 8.78 14.60 -1.80
N VAL A 186 7.87 14.02 -1.02
CA VAL A 186 7.30 14.64 0.18
C VAL A 186 7.11 13.63 1.31
N VAL A 187 7.00 14.10 2.56
CA VAL A 187 6.62 13.26 3.70
C VAL A 187 5.10 13.10 3.72
N SER A 188 4.58 11.88 3.95
CA SER A 188 3.15 11.57 3.82
C SER A 188 2.23 12.40 4.72
N GLY A 189 2.71 12.92 5.86
CA GLY A 189 1.92 13.82 6.71
C GLY A 189 1.50 15.13 6.02
N ILE A 190 2.14 15.47 4.90
CA ILE A 190 1.89 16.69 4.11
C ILE A 190 0.91 16.38 2.94
N LEU A 191 0.64 15.11 2.65
CA LEU A 191 -0.28 14.73 1.58
C LEU A 191 -1.73 14.71 2.11
N PRO A 192 -2.69 15.33 1.39
CA PRO A 192 -4.13 15.20 1.71
C PRO A 192 -4.69 13.80 1.40
N ILE A 193 -3.81 12.84 1.13
CA ILE A 193 -4.12 11.47 0.74
C ILE A 193 -3.49 10.57 1.79
N ARG A 194 -4.34 9.83 2.51
CA ARG A 194 -3.89 8.75 3.37
C ARG A 194 -3.59 7.54 2.49
N ILE A 195 -2.31 7.21 2.31
CA ILE A 195 -1.90 5.96 1.67
C ILE A 195 -2.25 4.83 2.64
N VAL A 196 -3.48 4.32 2.53
CA VAL A 196 -3.91 3.16 3.30
C VAL A 196 -3.24 1.94 2.67
N SER A 197 -2.39 1.27 3.45
CA SER A 197 -1.81 -0.01 3.03
C SER A 197 -2.93 -0.99 2.70
N VAL A 198 -3.10 -1.28 1.41
CA VAL A 198 -4.14 -2.20 0.91
C VAL A 198 -3.81 -3.65 1.28
N PHE A 199 -2.54 -3.97 1.52
CA PHE A 199 -2.06 -5.30 1.88
C PHE A 199 -1.88 -5.46 3.39
N ARG A 200 -2.99 -5.45 4.14
CA ARG A 200 -3.01 -6.06 5.49
C ARG A 200 -3.01 -7.59 5.35
N GLY A 201 -1.91 -8.22 5.74
CA GLY A 201 -1.98 -9.54 6.39
C GLY A 201 -1.95 -10.81 5.52
N LYS A 202 -1.55 -10.77 4.25
CA LYS A 202 -1.13 -11.98 3.55
C LYS A 202 0.35 -11.88 3.18
N PRO A 203 1.26 -12.61 3.86
CA PRO A 203 2.60 -12.78 3.32
C PRO A 203 2.47 -13.39 1.93
N TRP A 204 3.33 -12.98 1.00
CA TRP A 204 3.52 -13.73 -0.23
C TRP A 204 3.84 -15.17 0.16
N VAL A 205 2.98 -16.11 -0.22
CA VAL A 205 3.28 -17.52 -0.03
C VAL A 205 4.30 -17.89 -1.08
N ALA A 206 5.57 -17.90 -0.69
CA ALA A 206 6.61 -18.59 -1.45
C ALA A 206 6.20 -20.07 -1.51
N THR A 207 5.65 -20.51 -2.64
CA THR A 207 5.42 -21.94 -2.86
C THR A 207 6.76 -22.61 -3.12
N ALA A 208 7.42 -23.04 -2.05
CA ALA A 208 8.59 -23.90 -2.14
C ALA A 208 8.17 -25.38 -2.05
N ARG A 209 8.63 -26.14 -3.05
CA ARG A 209 8.72 -27.61 -3.16
C ARG A 209 7.44 -28.40 -3.41
N PHE A 210 7.43 -29.07 -4.56
CA PHE A 210 7.09 -30.49 -4.62
C PHE A 210 8.30 -31.26 -5.16
N LYS A 211 8.77 -32.23 -4.38
CA LYS A 211 9.72 -33.27 -4.80
C LYS A 211 8.87 -34.54 -4.92
N ALA A 212 8.82 -35.19 -6.09
CA ALA A 212 8.70 -36.65 -6.22
C ALA A 212 8.56 -37.10 -7.69
N VAL A 213 9.53 -37.92 -8.09
CA VAL A 213 9.43 -39.11 -8.96
C VAL A 213 9.17 -38.88 -10.45
N HIS A 214 10.18 -39.21 -11.28
CA HIS A 214 10.09 -40.43 -12.09
C HIS A 214 11.47 -41.09 -12.25
N ARG A 215 11.47 -42.37 -11.90
CA ARG A 215 12.40 -43.44 -12.27
C ARG A 215 12.43 -43.53 -13.80
N ILE A 216 13.63 -43.64 -14.40
CA ILE A 216 14.21 -44.82 -15.09
C ILE A 216 15.72 -44.64 -14.99
#